data_AF-A0A817SZU7-F1
#
_entry.id   AF-A0A817SZU7-F1
#
_cell.length_a   1.000
_cell.length_b   1.000
_cell.length_c   1.000
_cell.angle_alpha   90.00
_cell.angle_beta   90.00
_cell.angle_gamma   90.00
#
_symmetry.space_group_name_H-M   'P 1'
#
loop_
_entity.id
_entity.type
_entity.pdbx_description
1 polymer ?
#
loop_
_entity_poly.entity_id
_entity_poly.type
_entity_poly.pdbx_seq_one_letter_code
_entity_poly.pdbx_strand_id
1 'polypeptide(L)'
;MINIRHWTQLGEPFLVVPNPNPKYSAVLVPLPLSTQLYQDLETQMKNIGNSVKIVSIEQVKNPLLEDAYESMKKLIGKQCKGFNPNERPLFHGTKGPGIDGIRDDGYDDRYFNVNGNWGE
;
A
#
# COMPACT_ATOMS: atom_id res chain seq x y z
N MET A 1 28.58 -7.37 -9.84
CA MET A 1 27.20 -7.90 -9.79
C MET A 1 26.94 -8.34 -8.36
N ILE A 2 26.20 -7.56 -7.58
CA ILE A 2 25.94 -7.88 -6.17
C ILE A 2 24.65 -8.71 -6.14
N ASN A 3 24.80 -9.96 -5.73
CA ASN A 3 23.72 -10.92 -5.59
C ASN A 3 23.18 -10.85 -4.16
N ILE A 4 22.13 -10.05 -3.94
CA ILE A 4 21.43 -9.98 -2.66
C ILE A 4 20.01 -10.50 -2.88
N ARG A 5 19.67 -11.59 -2.18
CA ARG A 5 18.28 -12.09 -1.96
C ARG A 5 17.59 -12.89 -3.08
N HIS A 6 18.30 -13.43 -4.07
CA HIS A 6 17.75 -14.39 -5.06
C HIS A 6 16.53 -13.89 -5.88
N TRP A 7 16.31 -12.58 -5.98
CA TRP A 7 15.23 -12.05 -6.80
C TRP A 7 15.58 -12.18 -8.28
N THR A 8 14.64 -12.73 -9.05
CA THR A 8 14.70 -12.73 -10.51
C THR A 8 13.80 -11.62 -11.02
N GLN A 9 14.39 -10.61 -11.63
CA GLN A 9 13.63 -9.54 -12.25
C GLN A 9 12.97 -10.06 -13.53
N LEU A 10 11.65 -9.87 -13.66
CA LEU A 10 10.90 -10.16 -14.88
C LEU A 10 10.50 -8.83 -15.53
N GLY A 11 10.97 -8.59 -16.75
CA GLY A 11 10.70 -7.37 -17.51
C GLY A 11 11.78 -6.30 -17.44
N GLU A 12 11.61 -5.25 -18.26
CA GLU A 12 12.56 -4.14 -18.35
C GLU A 12 12.72 -3.42 -17.01
N PRO A 13 13.95 -3.05 -16.61
CA PRO A 13 14.16 -2.24 -15.42
C PRO A 13 13.38 -0.93 -15.53
N PHE A 14 12.67 -0.56 -14.47
CA PHE A 14 12.23 0.83 -14.34
C PHE A 14 13.48 1.71 -14.33
N LEU A 15 13.73 2.41 -15.44
CA LEU A 15 14.90 3.29 -15.62
C LEU A 15 14.95 4.43 -14.60
N VAL A 16 13.83 4.66 -13.92
CA VAL A 16 13.69 5.61 -12.82
C VAL A 16 13.11 4.86 -11.64
N VAL A 17 13.97 4.53 -10.67
CA VAL A 17 13.51 4.48 -9.28
C VAL A 17 13.35 5.95 -8.90
N PRO A 18 12.12 6.49 -8.76
CA PRO A 18 11.97 7.86 -8.29
C PRO A 18 12.61 7.91 -6.92
N ASN A 19 13.76 8.58 -6.81
CA ASN A 19 14.36 8.87 -5.53
C ASN A 19 13.43 9.89 -4.89
N PRO A 20 12.61 9.51 -3.89
CA PRO A 20 11.70 10.47 -3.31
C PRO A 20 12.55 11.61 -2.76
N ASN A 21 12.11 12.85 -2.99
CA ASN A 21 12.76 14.01 -2.40
C ASN A 21 12.89 13.74 -0.88
N PRO A 22 14.04 13.96 -0.23
CA PRO A 22 14.24 13.66 1.19
C PRO A 22 13.22 14.31 2.14
N LYS A 23 12.42 15.26 1.64
CA LYS A 23 11.27 15.86 2.33
C LYS A 23 10.01 14.97 2.39
N TYR A 24 9.87 13.95 1.54
CA TYR A 24 8.69 13.10 1.45
C TYR A 24 9.10 11.62 1.52
N SER A 25 8.90 10.97 2.66
CA SER A 25 9.10 9.52 2.81
C SER A 25 8.03 8.68 2.09
N ALA A 26 6.94 9.32 1.67
CA ALA A 26 5.83 8.68 0.98
C ALA A 26 5.30 9.54 -0.18
N VAL A 27 4.84 8.89 -1.26
CA VAL A 27 4.22 9.54 -2.42
C VAL A 27 3.02 8.75 -2.92
N LEU A 28 2.03 9.47 -3.45
CA LEU A 28 0.92 8.89 -4.22
C LEU A 28 1.30 8.91 -5.69
N VAL A 29 1.24 7.75 -6.34
CA VAL A 29 1.56 7.62 -7.77
C VAL A 29 0.30 7.19 -8.51
N PRO A 30 -0.21 7.98 -9.47
CA PRO A 30 -1.35 7.58 -10.29
C PRO A 30 -1.11 6.24 -10.96
N LEU A 31 -2.06 5.32 -10.80
CA LEU A 31 -1.99 4.00 -11.40
C LEU A 31 -2.58 4.05 -12.82
N PRO A 32 -1.81 3.74 -13.88
CA PRO A 32 -2.33 3.82 -15.25
C PRO A 32 -3.44 2.80 -15.50
N LEU A 33 -4.48 3.22 -16.22
CA LEU A 33 -5.64 2.40 -16.61
C LEU A 33 -5.26 1.11 -17.33
N SER A 34 -4.13 1.12 -18.04
CA SER A 34 -3.63 -0.02 -18.81
C SER A 34 -2.99 -1.11 -17.96
N THR A 35 -2.74 -0.87 -16.67
CA THR A 35 -2.10 -1.86 -15.81
C THR A 35 -3.09 -2.93 -15.36
N GLN A 36 -2.62 -4.17 -15.23
CA GLN A 36 -3.43 -5.27 -14.71
C GLN A 36 -3.95 -4.96 -13.30
N LEU A 37 -3.10 -4.37 -12.46
CA LEU A 37 -3.48 -3.97 -11.09
C LEU A 37 -4.67 -3.01 -11.08
N TYR A 38 -4.71 -2.05 -12.01
CA TYR A 38 -5.85 -1.13 -12.11
C TYR A 38 -7.15 -1.91 -12.41
N GLN A 39 -7.10 -2.80 -13.40
CA GLN A 39 -8.26 -3.59 -13.83
C GLN A 39 -8.76 -4.53 -12.72
N ASP A 40 -7.84 -5.13 -11.97
CA ASP A 40 -8.16 -6.01 -10.85
C ASP A 40 -8.83 -5.23 -9.70
N LEU A 41 -8.31 -4.05 -9.36
CA LEU A 41 -8.90 -3.18 -8.34
C LEU A 41 -10.25 -2.62 -8.77
N GLU A 42 -10.39 -2.24 -10.04
CA GLU A 42 -11.66 -1.79 -10.60
C GLU A 42 -12.72 -2.91 -10.49
N THR A 43 -12.35 -4.14 -10.84
CA THR A 43 -13.25 -5.30 -10.75
C THR A 43 -13.67 -5.57 -9.31
N GLN A 44 -12.71 -5.57 -8.37
CA GLN A 44 -13.01 -5.76 -6.95
C GLN A 44 -13.93 -4.65 -6.41
N MET A 45 -13.73 -3.40 -6.83
CA MET A 45 -14.55 -2.28 -6.38
C MET A 45 -15.98 -2.37 -6.95
N LYS A 46 -16.13 -2.70 -8.24
CA LYS A 46 -17.44 -2.90 -8.88
C LYS A 46 -18.24 -4.01 -8.18
N ASN A 47 -17.58 -5.08 -7.74
CA ASN A 47 -18.22 -6.18 -7.01
C ASN A 47 -18.80 -5.78 -5.65
N ILE A 48 -18.30 -4.72 -5.02
CA ILE A 48 -18.85 -4.20 -3.75
C ILE A 48 -20.12 -3.37 -4.01
N GLY A 49 -20.16 -2.64 -5.13
CA GLY A 49 -21.33 -1.85 -5.50
C GLY A 49 -21.21 -1.24 -6.89
N ASN A 50 -22.15 -1.59 -7.78
CA ASN A 50 -22.18 -1.12 -9.17
C ASN A 50 -22.34 0.41 -9.33
N SER A 51 -22.68 1.13 -8.26
CA SER A 51 -22.86 2.59 -8.26
C SER A 51 -21.58 3.38 -8.00
N VAL A 52 -20.46 2.72 -7.68
CA VAL A 52 -19.18 3.41 -7.40
C VAL A 52 -18.52 3.81 -8.71
N LYS A 53 -18.47 5.11 -8.97
CA LYS A 53 -17.68 5.69 -10.07
C LYS A 53 -16.25 5.96 -9.58
N ILE A 54 -15.29 5.21 -10.10
CA ILE A 54 -13.87 5.42 -9.82
C ILE A 54 -13.41 6.69 -10.54
N VAL A 55 -12.88 7.66 -9.79
CA VAL A 55 -12.31 8.91 -10.34
C VAL A 55 -10.82 8.74 -10.60
N SER A 56 -10.09 8.13 -9.67
CA SER A 56 -8.67 7.81 -9.76
C SER A 56 -8.36 6.58 -8.91
N ILE A 57 -7.25 5.91 -9.24
CA ILE A 57 -6.60 4.94 -8.36
C ILE A 57 -5.14 5.39 -8.27
N GLU A 58 -4.63 5.48 -7.04
CA GLU A 58 -3.26 5.90 -6.77
C GLU A 58 -2.59 4.84 -5.90
N GLN A 59 -1.34 4.52 -6.23
CA GLN A 59 -0.51 3.63 -5.43
C GLN A 59 0.20 4.45 -4.35
N VAL A 60 0.01 4.06 -3.09
CA VAL A 60 0.84 4.54 -1.98
C VAL A 60 2.23 3.92 -2.10
N LYS A 61 3.26 4.74 -2.21
CA LYS A 61 4.66 4.32 -2.14
C LYS A 61 5.30 4.90 -0.90
N ASN A 62 5.43 4.09 0.14
CA ASN A 62 6.09 4.41 1.40
C ASN A 62 7.03 3.25 1.78
N PRO A 63 8.34 3.34 1.44
CA PRO A 63 9.28 2.24 1.67
C PRO A 63 9.41 1.84 3.15
N LEU A 64 9.24 2.79 4.08
CA LEU A 64 9.35 2.51 5.51
C LEU A 64 8.18 1.65 6.01
N LEU A 65 6.96 1.97 5.58
CA LEU A 65 5.79 1.15 5.91
C LEU A 65 5.83 -0.22 5.22
N GLU A 66 6.33 -0.29 3.98
CA GLU A 66 6.52 -1.55 3.26
C GLU A 66 7.53 -2.47 3.96
N ASP A 67 8.70 -1.93 4.35
CA ASP A 67 9.71 -2.68 5.09
C ASP A 67 9.20 -3.18 6.46
N ALA A 68 8.44 -2.34 7.17
CA ALA A 68 7.81 -2.71 8.43
C ALA A 68 6.77 -3.82 8.25
N TYR A 69 5.91 -3.70 7.23
CA TYR A 69 4.89 -4.70 6.89
C TYR A 69 5.51 -6.05 6.55
N GLU A 70 6.49 -6.08 5.62
CA GLU A 70 7.15 -7.31 5.18
C GLU A 70 7.95 -7.98 6.30
N SER A 71 8.54 -7.19 7.20
CA SER A 71 9.22 -7.72 8.39
C SER A 71 8.22 -8.39 9.34
N MET A 72 7.09 -7.74 9.63
CA MET A 72 6.06 -8.28 10.51
C MET A 72 5.39 -9.53 9.93
N LYS A 73 5.06 -9.49 8.63
CA LYS A 73 4.50 -10.62 7.88
C LYS A 73 5.37 -11.87 7.99
N LYS A 74 6.70 -11.73 7.88
CA LYS A 74 7.65 -12.85 8.05
C LYS A 74 7.68 -13.37 9.48
N LEU A 75 7.59 -12.49 10.47
CA LEU A 75 7.53 -12.88 11.89
C LEU A 75 6.26 -13.66 12.20
N ILE A 76 5.09 -13.16 11.78
CA ILE A 76 3.80 -13.83 11.93
C ILE A 76 3.82 -15.17 11.19
N GLY A 77 4.32 -15.20 9.94
CA GLY A 77 4.45 -16.42 9.16
C GLY A 77 5.21 -17.52 9.91
N LYS A 78 6.33 -17.21 10.56
CA LYS A 78 7.09 -18.17 11.38
C LYS A 78 6.30 -18.74 12.58
N GLN A 79 5.29 -18.03 13.04
CA GLN A 79 4.43 -18.40 14.17
C GLN A 79 3.16 -19.16 13.73
N CYS A 80 2.82 -19.13 12.43
CA CYS A 80 1.64 -19.77 11.88
C CYS A 80 1.93 -21.15 11.28
N LYS A 81 0.97 -22.07 11.39
CA LYS A 81 1.06 -23.39 10.74
C LYS A 81 1.23 -23.24 9.24
N GLY A 82 2.23 -23.91 8.67
CA GLY A 82 2.50 -23.87 7.22
C GLY A 82 3.07 -22.55 6.72
N PHE A 83 3.65 -21.72 7.60
CA PHE A 83 4.28 -20.45 7.24
C PHE A 83 3.34 -19.45 6.54
N ASN A 84 2.04 -19.55 6.81
CA ASN A 84 1.02 -18.72 6.18
C ASN A 84 0.52 -17.62 7.14
N PRO A 85 0.81 -16.33 6.88
CA PRO A 85 0.35 -15.21 7.70
C PRO A 85 -1.12 -14.83 7.46
N ASN A 86 -1.85 -15.50 6.57
CA ASN A 86 -3.24 -15.19 6.19
C ASN A 86 -3.41 -13.75 5.67
N GLU A 87 -2.48 -13.30 4.83
CA GLU A 87 -2.54 -12.00 4.15
C GLU A 87 -3.76 -11.89 3.24
N ARG A 88 -4.46 -10.76 3.30
CA ARG A 88 -5.67 -10.49 2.50
C ARG A 88 -5.72 -9.03 2.05
N PRO A 89 -6.09 -8.76 0.78
CA PRO A 89 -6.50 -7.43 0.37
C PRO A 89 -7.88 -7.11 0.97
N LEU A 90 -8.01 -5.96 1.63
CA LEU A 90 -9.25 -5.49 2.24
C LEU A 90 -9.46 -4.00 1.93
N PHE A 91 -10.70 -3.54 1.97
CA PHE A 91 -11.05 -2.14 1.76
C PHE A 91 -11.20 -1.41 3.10
N HIS A 92 -10.71 -0.17 3.16
CA HIS A 92 -10.87 0.73 4.31
C HIS A 92 -11.32 2.11 3.80
N GLY A 93 -12.47 2.59 4.27
CA GLY A 93 -12.99 3.92 3.94
C GLY A 93 -12.52 4.96 4.95
N THR A 94 -12.08 6.13 4.47
CA THR A 94 -11.71 7.27 5.32
C THR A 94 -12.19 8.58 4.71
N LYS A 95 -12.14 9.67 5.47
CA LYS A 95 -12.38 11.04 4.97
C LYS A 95 -11.11 11.58 4.31
N GLY A 96 -11.29 12.55 3.41
CA GLY A 96 -10.17 13.21 2.71
C GLY A 96 -9.00 13.64 3.62
N PRO A 97 -9.25 14.30 4.77
CA PRO A 97 -8.18 14.70 5.69
C PRO A 97 -7.32 13.56 6.24
N GLY A 98 -7.85 12.34 6.33
CA GLY A 98 -7.11 11.17 6.82
C GLY A 98 -6.13 10.57 5.80
N ILE A 99 -6.22 10.95 4.53
CA ILE A 99 -5.41 10.35 3.45
C ILE A 99 -3.92 10.62 3.67
N ASP A 100 -3.55 11.86 4.03
CA ASP A 100 -2.14 12.22 4.24
C ASP A 100 -1.53 11.47 5.42
N GLY A 101 -2.24 11.38 6.54
CA GLY A 101 -1.80 10.61 7.72
C GLY A 101 -1.65 9.13 7.42
N ILE A 102 -2.63 8.52 6.72
CA ILE A 102 -2.53 7.10 6.33
C ILE A 102 -1.37 6.85 5.36
N ARG A 103 -1.12 7.78 4.42
CA ARG A 103 -0.01 7.68 3.47
C ARG A 103 1.34 7.72 4.18
N ASP A 104 1.49 8.63 5.14
CA ASP A 104 2.79 8.93 5.77
C ASP A 104 3.09 7.97 6.94
N ASP A 105 2.09 7.68 7.77
CA ASP A 105 2.22 6.97 9.04
C ASP A 105 1.51 5.60 9.08
N GLY A 106 0.65 5.31 8.10
CA GLY A 106 -0.20 4.12 8.11
C GLY A 106 -1.48 4.30 8.93
N TYR A 107 -2.15 3.19 9.25
CA TYR A 107 -3.41 3.23 10.01
C TYR A 107 -3.14 3.38 11.51
N ASP A 108 -3.82 4.35 12.15
CA ASP A 108 -3.80 4.58 13.59
C ASP A 108 -5.21 4.34 14.16
N ASP A 109 -5.38 3.37 15.06
CA ASP A 109 -6.67 3.10 15.68
C ASP A 109 -7.09 4.18 16.68
N ARG A 110 -6.16 5.05 17.09
CA ARG A 110 -6.42 6.26 17.87
C ARG A 110 -6.97 7.40 17.01
N TYR A 111 -7.12 7.21 15.70
CA TYR A 111 -7.76 8.19 14.81
C TYR A 111 -9.18 8.60 15.26
N PHE A 112 -9.89 7.76 16.03
CA PHE A 112 -11.20 8.13 16.58
C PHE A 112 -11.12 8.80 17.97
N ASN A 113 -9.92 9.13 18.44
CA ASN A 113 -9.67 9.80 19.70
C ASN A 113 -9.20 11.23 19.44
N VAL A 114 -9.73 12.19 20.19
CA VAL A 114 -9.29 13.60 20.19
C VAL A 114 -7.79 13.78 20.49
N ASN A 115 -7.12 12.75 21.02
CA ASN A 115 -5.68 12.71 21.27
C ASN A 115 -4.87 11.95 20.20
N GLY A 116 -5.51 11.43 19.15
CA GLY A 116 -4.82 10.86 18.00
C GLY A 116 -4.20 11.97 17.15
N ASN A 117 -3.00 11.76 16.61
CA ASN A 117 -2.31 12.77 15.78
C ASN A 117 -3.13 13.27 14.59
N TRP A 118 -4.11 12.47 14.17
CA TRP A 118 -4.97 12.71 13.02
C TRP A 118 -6.46 12.60 13.37
N GLY A 119 -6.80 12.54 14.66
CA GLY A 119 -8.18 12.32 15.07
C GLY A 119 -9.07 13.53 14.83
N GLU A 120 -10.27 13.26 14.32
CA GLU A 120 -11.37 14.24 14.27
C GLU A 120 -12.25 14.15 15.52
#